data_AF-A0A2V5N9P9-F1
#
_entry.id   AF-A0A2V5N9P9-F1
#
_cell.length_a   1.000
_cell.length_b   1.000
_cell.length_c   1.000
_cell.angle_alpha   90.00
_cell.angle_beta   90.00
_cell.angle_gamma   90.00
#
_symmetry.space_group_name_H-M   'P 1'
#
loop_
_entity.id
_entity.type
_entity.pdbx_description
1 polymer ?
#
loop_
_entity_poly.entity_id
_entity_poly.type
_entity_poly.pdbx_seq_one_letter_code
_entity_poly.pdbx_strand_id
1 'polypeptide(L)'
;MEARLIDDLLDVTRIAKGKLQLSFETVCVHEILHRAYEICREDIAAKSLEVEFRLRAADSYVEGDPARLQQVFWNLIKNGVKFTPEKGRTIIETLNPAPERILIRITDTGIGIEPEKIDKIFNAFEQGQISITRRFGGLGLGLAISQAL
;
A
#
# COMPACT_ATOMS: atom_id res chain seq x y z
N MET A 1 14.64 2.79 -9.32
CA MET A 1 14.58 2.20 -7.97
C MET A 1 15.26 3.09 -6.91
N GLU A 2 16.37 3.77 -7.22
CA GLU A 2 17.10 4.64 -6.27
C GLU A 2 16.38 5.93 -5.84
N ALA A 3 15.63 6.60 -6.72
CA ALA A 3 14.94 7.86 -6.39
C ALA A 3 13.88 7.69 -5.27
N ARG A 4 13.16 6.57 -5.26
CA ARG A 4 12.06 6.31 -4.31
C ARG A 4 12.53 6.03 -2.88
N LEU A 5 13.74 5.48 -2.72
CA LEU A 5 14.36 5.26 -1.40
C LEU A 5 14.69 6.60 -0.73
N ILE A 6 15.10 7.58 -1.54
CA ILE A 6 15.35 8.94 -1.07
C ILE A 6 14.02 9.60 -0.68
N ASP A 7 12.99 9.46 -1.52
CA ASP A 7 11.65 10.00 -1.24
C ASP A 7 11.04 9.42 0.04
N ASP A 8 11.08 8.10 0.23
CA ASP A 8 10.58 7.44 1.45
C ASP A 8 11.34 7.91 2.70
N LEU A 9 12.66 8.11 2.61
CA LEU A 9 13.47 8.62 3.72
C LEU A 9 13.15 10.10 4.04
N LEU A 10 12.93 10.91 3.00
CA LEU A 10 12.50 12.30 3.14
C LEU A 10 11.11 12.39 3.76
N ASP A 11 10.19 11.52 3.37
CA ASP A 11 8.85 11.45 3.93
C ASP A 11 8.87 11.09 5.42
N VAL A 12 9.61 10.04 5.80
CA VAL A 12 9.81 9.68 7.21
C VAL A 12 10.37 10.86 8.01
N THR A 13 11.35 11.57 7.46
CA THR A 13 11.94 12.74 8.11
C THR A 13 10.95 13.90 8.26
N ARG A 14 10.12 14.15 7.25
CA ARG A 14 9.08 15.20 7.26
C ARG A 14 7.97 14.86 8.26
N ILE A 15 7.52 13.62 8.27
CA ILE A 15 6.51 13.10 9.21
C ILE A 15 7.02 13.22 10.65
N ALA A 16 8.22 12.70 10.95
CA ALA A 16 8.80 12.75 12.29
C ALA A 16 9.01 14.18 12.82
N LYS A 17 9.18 15.16 11.93
CA LYS A 17 9.33 16.57 12.28
C LYS A 17 8.02 17.36 12.24
N GLY A 18 6.88 16.73 11.93
CA GLY A 18 5.59 17.41 11.75
C GLY A 18 5.59 18.41 10.60
N LYS A 19 6.48 18.23 9.61
CA LYS A 19 6.67 19.12 8.45
C LYS A 19 6.04 18.58 7.17
N LEU A 20 5.30 17.47 7.26
CA LEU A 20 4.54 16.99 6.12
C LEU A 20 3.36 17.92 5.89
N GLN A 21 3.34 18.57 4.73
CA GLN A 21 2.19 19.33 4.26
C GLN A 21 1.39 18.44 3.30
N LEU A 22 0.10 18.34 3.56
CA LEU A 22 -0.85 17.62 2.70
C LEU A 22 -1.58 18.63 1.82
N SER A 23 -1.74 18.29 0.55
CA SER A 23 -2.51 19.07 -0.41
C SER A 23 -3.84 18.39 -0.66
N PHE A 24 -4.87 18.76 0.11
CA PHE A 24 -6.20 18.17 -0.01
C PHE A 24 -6.94 18.69 -1.25
N GLU A 25 -7.52 17.76 -2.00
CA GLU A 25 -8.48 18.03 -3.05
C GLU A 25 -9.53 16.91 -3.10
N THR A 26 -10.63 17.14 -3.82
CA THR A 26 -11.64 16.13 -4.08
C THR A 26 -11.09 15.08 -5.05
N VAL A 27 -10.89 13.85 -4.58
CA VAL A 27 -10.26 12.77 -5.37
C VAL A 27 -11.16 11.55 -5.50
N CYS A 28 -11.16 10.93 -6.69
CA CYS A 28 -11.79 9.63 -6.89
C CYS A 28 -10.85 8.50 -6.44
N VAL A 29 -11.18 7.83 -5.35
CA VAL A 29 -10.37 6.74 -4.77
C VAL A 29 -10.19 5.57 -5.76
N HIS A 30 -11.21 5.28 -6.57
CA HIS A 30 -11.13 4.21 -7.58
C HIS A 30 -10.04 4.49 -8.62
N GLU A 31 -9.91 5.74 -9.07
CA GLU A 31 -8.84 6.11 -10.00
C GLU A 31 -7.45 5.98 -9.38
N ILE A 32 -7.29 6.39 -8.12
CA ILE A 32 -6.01 6.28 -7.41
C ILE A 32 -5.64 4.79 -7.21
N LEU A 33 -6.60 3.93 -6.87
CA LEU A 33 -6.38 2.49 -6.77
C LEU A 33 -5.92 1.89 -8.10
N HIS A 34 -6.53 2.29 -9.22
CA HIS A 34 -6.08 1.85 -10.55
C HIS A 34 -4.67 2.34 -10.87
N ARG A 35 -4.34 3.61 -10.60
CA ARG A 35 -2.98 4.14 -10.81
C ARG A 35 -1.94 3.38 -9.97
N ALA A 36 -2.25 3.09 -8.71
CA ALA A 36 -1.40 2.30 -7.83
C ALA A 36 -1.18 0.87 -8.34
N TYR A 37 -2.24 0.23 -8.85
CA TYR A 37 -2.18 -1.08 -9.48
C TYR A 37 -1.31 -1.09 -10.74
N GLU A 38 -1.46 -0.10 -11.63
CA GLU A 38 -0.69 -0.02 -12.88
C GLU A 38 0.82 0.03 -12.63
N ILE A 39 1.26 0.68 -11.56
CA ILE A 39 2.68 0.71 -11.14
C ILE A 39 3.21 -0.69 -10.80
N CYS A 40 2.35 -1.61 -10.35
CA CYS A 40 2.70 -2.98 -9.97
C CYS A 40 2.41 -4.01 -11.07
N ARG A 41 1.89 -3.59 -12.23
CA ARG A 41 1.35 -4.49 -13.25
C ARG A 41 2.37 -5.47 -13.80
N GLU A 42 3.62 -5.03 -14.00
CA GLU A 42 4.71 -5.90 -14.48
C GLU A 42 5.07 -6.98 -13.44
N ASP A 43 5.19 -6.62 -12.17
CA ASP A 43 5.49 -7.56 -11.08
C ASP A 43 4.35 -8.59 -10.89
N ILE A 44 3.09 -8.13 -11.03
CA ILE A 44 1.88 -8.96 -11.00
C ILE A 44 1.92 -9.98 -12.12
N ALA A 45 2.20 -9.54 -13.35
CA ALA A 45 2.29 -10.39 -14.53
C ALA A 45 3.44 -11.40 -14.41
N ALA A 46 4.61 -10.96 -13.93
CA ALA A 46 5.78 -11.82 -13.74
C ALA A 46 5.50 -12.99 -12.78
N LYS A 47 4.69 -12.77 -11.75
CA LYS A 47 4.25 -13.82 -10.82
C LYS A 47 2.95 -14.53 -11.23
N SER A 48 2.36 -14.17 -12.38
CA SER A 48 1.05 -14.67 -12.82
C SER A 48 -0.03 -14.54 -11.74
N LEU A 49 -0.03 -13.43 -11.00
CA LEU A 49 -1.03 -13.20 -9.95
C LEU A 49 -2.36 -12.80 -10.56
N GLU A 50 -3.45 -13.35 -10.03
CA GLU A 50 -4.80 -12.88 -10.34
C GLU A 50 -5.12 -11.65 -9.50
N VAL A 51 -5.55 -10.56 -10.13
CA VAL A 51 -6.01 -9.36 -9.42
C VAL A 51 -7.46 -9.08 -9.78
N GLU A 52 -8.31 -8.99 -8.77
CA GLU A 52 -9.73 -8.69 -8.92
C GLU A 52 -10.06 -7.35 -8.26
N PHE A 53 -10.75 -6.49 -9.01
CA PHE A 53 -11.33 -5.25 -8.49
C PHE A 53 -12.82 -5.45 -8.16
N ARG A 54 -13.20 -5.20 -6.91
CA ARG A 54 -14.59 -5.17 -6.43
C ARG A 54 -14.91 -3.80 -5.87
N LEU A 55 -14.94 -2.81 -6.75
CA LEU A 55 -15.12 -1.41 -6.39
C LEU A 55 -16.60 -1.07 -6.18
N ARG A 56 -17.17 -1.47 -5.04
CA ARG A 56 -18.61 -1.39 -4.75
C ARG A 56 -19.00 -0.14 -3.97
N ALA A 57 -18.06 0.71 -3.58
CA ALA A 57 -18.38 2.00 -2.98
C ALA A 57 -19.04 2.91 -4.04
N ALA A 58 -20.26 3.35 -3.78
CA ALA A 58 -20.99 4.29 -4.63
C ALA A 58 -20.43 5.71 -4.46
N ASP A 59 -20.16 6.11 -3.22
CA ASP A 59 -19.45 7.35 -2.90
C ASP A 59 -17.94 7.04 -2.89
N SER A 60 -17.31 7.23 -4.05
CA SER A 60 -15.88 6.99 -4.26
C SER A 60 -15.01 8.23 -4.13
N TYR A 61 -15.61 9.40 -3.95
CA TYR A 61 -14.91 10.67 -3.82
C TYR A 61 -14.62 11.01 -2.36
N VAL A 62 -13.39 11.43 -2.07
CA VAL A 62 -12.96 11.86 -0.73
C VAL A 62 -12.15 13.15 -0.84
N GLU A 63 -12.09 13.92 0.24
CA GLU A 63 -11.10 14.98 0.39
C GLU A 63 -9.77 14.35 0.82
N GLY A 64 -8.74 14.44 0.00
CA GLY A 64 -7.45 13.79 0.27
C GLY A 64 -6.31 14.33 -0.58
N ASP A 65 -5.08 14.01 -0.19
CA ASP A 65 -3.90 14.25 -1.01
C ASP A 65 -3.71 13.09 -2.00
N PRO A 66 -3.86 13.30 -3.32
CA PRO A 66 -3.82 12.22 -4.30
C PRO A 66 -2.47 11.50 -4.33
N ALA A 67 -1.37 12.22 -4.15
CA ALA A 67 -0.03 11.64 -4.19
C ALA A 67 0.18 10.73 -2.97
N ARG A 68 -0.29 11.16 -1.79
CA ARG A 68 -0.20 10.38 -0.55
C ARG A 68 -1.11 9.17 -0.55
N LEU A 69 -2.35 9.31 -1.03
CA LEU A 69 -3.25 8.17 -1.21
C LEU A 69 -2.68 7.15 -2.21
N GLN A 70 -2.10 7.61 -3.32
CA GLN A 70 -1.43 6.72 -4.28
C GLN A 70 -0.25 5.99 -3.63
N GLN A 71 0.55 6.68 -2.80
CA GLN A 71 1.66 6.08 -2.07
C GLN A 71 1.20 4.98 -1.11
N VAL A 72 0.14 5.23 -0.34
CA VAL A 72 -0.48 4.25 0.57
C VAL A 72 -0.93 3.02 -0.21
N PHE A 73 -1.77 3.19 -1.25
CA PHE A 73 -2.31 2.06 -2.00
C PHE A 73 -1.21 1.29 -2.74
N TRP A 74 -0.25 2.00 -3.32
CA TRP A 74 0.90 1.37 -3.97
C TRP A 74 1.72 0.52 -2.97
N ASN A 75 1.99 1.04 -1.77
CA ASN A 75 2.71 0.29 -0.73
C ASN A 75 1.98 -0.99 -0.34
N LEU A 76 0.66 -0.91 -0.14
CA LEU A 76 -0.16 -2.07 0.22
C LEU A 76 -0.22 -3.10 -0.92
N ILE A 77 -0.51 -2.67 -2.15
CA ILE A 77 -0.56 -3.56 -3.33
C ILE A 77 0.81 -4.20 -3.57
N LYS A 78 1.89 -3.42 -3.53
CA LYS A 78 3.25 -3.92 -3.72
C LYS A 78 3.63 -4.96 -2.66
N ASN A 79 3.22 -4.77 -1.41
CA ASN A 79 3.43 -5.76 -0.36
C ASN A 79 2.65 -7.05 -0.65
N GLY A 80 1.38 -6.94 -1.03
CA GLY A 80 0.58 -8.09 -1.47
C GLY A 80 1.26 -8.86 -2.60
N VAL A 81 1.72 -8.17 -3.65
CA VAL A 81 2.47 -8.78 -4.77
C VAL A 81 3.77 -9.42 -4.30
N LYS A 82 4.55 -8.74 -3.46
CA LYS A 82 5.84 -9.21 -2.95
C LYS A 82 5.70 -10.51 -2.17
N PHE A 83 4.70 -10.60 -1.28
CA PHE A 83 4.52 -11.71 -0.35
C PHE A 83 3.52 -12.78 -0.82
N THR A 84 2.86 -12.56 -1.96
CA THR A 84 2.05 -13.60 -2.61
C THR A 84 2.93 -14.51 -3.48
N PRO A 85 2.82 -15.85 -3.31
CA PRO A 85 3.44 -16.83 -4.22
C PRO A 85 2.89 -16.72 -5.64
N GLU A 86 3.61 -17.30 -6.62
CA GLU A 86 3.13 -17.33 -8.01
C GLU A 86 1.75 -17.98 -8.13
N LYS A 87 0.93 -17.48 -9.06
CA LYS A 87 -0.47 -17.92 -9.26
C LYS A 87 -1.39 -17.70 -8.07
N GLY A 88 -0.98 -16.93 -7.07
CA GLY A 88 -1.86 -16.45 -6.02
C GLY A 88 -2.80 -15.34 -6.49
N ARG A 89 -3.55 -14.77 -5.56
CA ARG A 89 -4.59 -13.79 -5.84
C ARG A 89 -4.52 -12.57 -4.93
N THR A 90 -4.89 -11.42 -5.46
CA THR A 90 -5.14 -10.19 -4.71
C THR A 90 -6.52 -9.64 -5.07
N ILE A 91 -7.30 -9.24 -4.08
CA ILE A 91 -8.62 -8.64 -4.23
C ILE A 91 -8.56 -7.22 -3.68
N ILE A 92 -8.95 -6.24 -4.49
CA ILE A 92 -9.05 -4.84 -4.11
C ILE A 92 -10.53 -4.47 -4.05
N GLU A 93 -11.03 -4.19 -2.86
CA GLU A 93 -12.45 -3.93 -2.60
C GLU A 93 -12.65 -2.52 -2.06
N THR A 94 -13.76 -1.90 -2.46
CA THR A 94 -14.25 -0.68 -1.82
C THR A 94 -15.71 -0.85 -1.41
N LEU A 95 -16.08 -0.27 -0.28
CA LEU A 95 -17.46 -0.21 0.21
C LEU A 95 -17.69 1.04 1.05
N ASN A 96 -18.93 1.53 1.12
CA ASN A 96 -19.31 2.61 2.03
C ASN A 96 -19.97 2.00 3.28
N PRO A 97 -19.24 1.82 4.40
CA PRO A 97 -19.80 1.16 5.59
C PRO A 97 -20.75 2.08 6.38
N ALA A 98 -20.68 3.39 6.14
CA ALA A 98 -21.49 4.43 6.74
C ALA A 98 -21.51 5.65 5.80
N PRO A 99 -22.43 6.61 5.98
CA PRO A 99 -22.39 7.88 5.25
C PRO A 99 -21.03 8.57 5.38
N GLU A 100 -20.56 9.17 4.29
CA GLU A 100 -19.29 9.92 4.23
C GLU A 100 -18.05 9.10 4.60
N ARG A 101 -18.17 7.76 4.64
CA ARG A 101 -17.04 6.87 4.86
C ARG A 101 -16.85 5.95 3.67
N ILE A 102 -15.60 5.76 3.30
CA ILE A 102 -15.17 4.71 2.39
C ILE A 102 -14.24 3.78 3.15
N LEU A 103 -14.47 2.49 2.98
CA LEU A 103 -13.55 1.44 3.39
C LEU A 103 -12.90 0.85 2.15
N ILE A 104 -11.57 0.84 2.15
CA ILE A 104 -10.75 0.18 1.14
C ILE A 104 -10.16 -1.07 1.78
N ARG A 105 -10.25 -2.21 1.09
CA ARG A 105 -9.63 -3.47 1.52
C ARG A 105 -8.77 -4.03 0.41
N ILE A 106 -7.54 -4.39 0.75
CA ILE A 106 -6.64 -5.14 -0.12
C ILE A 106 -6.39 -6.47 0.58
N THR A 107 -6.77 -7.57 -0.07
CA THR A 107 -6.65 -8.92 0.48
C THR A 107 -5.83 -9.76 -0.47
N ASP A 108 -4.75 -10.36 0.04
CA ASP A 108 -3.89 -11.26 -0.73
C ASP A 108 -3.93 -12.68 -0.17
N THR A 109 -3.53 -13.65 -1.01
CA THR A 109 -3.36 -15.05 -0.62
C THR A 109 -1.89 -15.37 -0.33
N GLY A 110 -1.15 -14.40 0.22
CA GLY A 110 0.26 -14.54 0.49
C GLY A 110 0.57 -15.42 1.68
N ILE A 111 1.84 -15.38 2.09
CA ILE A 111 2.37 -16.22 3.17
C ILE A 111 1.79 -15.90 4.56
N GLY A 112 0.98 -14.84 4.66
CA GLY A 112 0.44 -14.34 5.92
C GLY A 112 1.48 -13.60 6.76
N ILE A 113 1.07 -13.21 7.96
CA ILE A 113 1.91 -12.51 8.94
C ILE A 113 1.77 -13.26 10.26
N GLU A 114 2.89 -13.60 10.90
CA GLU A 114 2.84 -14.22 12.22
C GLU A 114 2.21 -13.28 13.25
N PRO A 115 1.33 -13.77 14.16
CA PRO A 115 0.58 -12.92 15.08
C PRO A 115 1.44 -11.94 15.87
N GLU A 116 2.64 -12.37 16.30
CA GLU A 116 3.55 -11.58 17.12
C GLU A 116 4.19 -10.41 16.37
N LYS A 117 4.05 -10.37 15.03
CA LYS A 117 4.57 -9.31 14.16
C LYS A 117 3.51 -8.31 13.77
N ILE A 118 2.21 -8.60 13.92
CA ILE A 118 1.11 -7.73 13.46
C ILE A 118 1.27 -6.30 13.99
N ASP A 119 1.59 -6.13 15.27
CA ASP A 119 1.75 -4.80 15.86
C ASP A 119 3.05 -4.10 15.45
N LYS A 120 4.02 -4.87 14.91
CA LYS A 120 5.36 -4.38 14.58
C LYS A 120 5.53 -4.04 13.11
N ILE A 121 4.70 -4.57 12.20
CA ILE A 121 4.87 -4.38 10.74
C ILE A 121 4.80 -2.91 10.32
N PHE A 122 4.25 -2.03 11.16
CA PHE A 122 4.19 -0.60 10.92
C PHE A 122 5.36 0.19 11.52
N ASN A 123 6.26 -0.46 12.27
CA ASN A 123 7.46 0.19 12.77
C ASN A 123 8.44 0.43 11.61
N ALA A 124 9.04 1.62 11.58
CA ALA A 124 10.05 1.94 10.60
C ALA A 124 11.25 0.99 10.73
N PHE A 125 11.76 0.52 9.58
CA PHE A 125 12.85 -0.46 9.48
C PHE A 125 12.52 -1.86 10.00
N GLU A 126 11.28 -2.12 10.40
CA GLU A 126 10.86 -3.49 10.72
C GLU A 126 10.84 -4.31 9.44
N GLN A 127 11.56 -5.42 9.47
CA GLN A 127 11.60 -6.40 8.41
C GLN A 127 11.45 -7.77 9.06
N GLY A 128 10.70 -8.68 8.42
CA GLY A 128 10.58 -10.06 8.89
C GLY A 128 11.93 -10.81 8.91
N GLN A 129 11.89 -12.15 8.93
CA GLN A 129 13.12 -12.95 9.02
C GLN A 129 14.16 -12.59 7.94
N ILE A 130 15.44 -12.60 8.34
CA ILE A 130 16.64 -12.23 7.56
C ILE A 130 16.71 -12.94 6.18
N SER A 131 16.13 -14.14 6.06
CA SER A 131 16.05 -14.90 4.80
C SER A 131 15.16 -14.26 3.73
N ILE A 132 14.10 -13.54 4.14
CA ILE A 132 13.17 -12.82 3.26
C ILE A 132 13.79 -11.49 2.80
N THR A 133 14.57 -10.84 3.68
CA THR A 133 15.26 -9.56 3.40
C THR A 133 16.26 -9.68 2.24
N ARG A 134 17.06 -10.76 2.20
CA ARG A 134 18.02 -11.01 1.11
C ARG A 134 17.36 -11.29 -0.24
N ARG A 135 16.12 -11.82 -0.24
CA ARG A 135 15.44 -12.26 -1.45
C ARG A 135 14.59 -11.17 -2.12
N PHE A 136 14.06 -10.21 -1.36
CA PHE A 136 13.07 -9.28 -1.89
C PHE A 136 13.33 -7.79 -1.67
N GLY A 137 14.37 -7.40 -0.92
CA GLY A 137 14.78 -5.99 -0.77
C GLY A 137 13.73 -5.04 -0.16
N GLY A 138 14.18 -3.86 0.25
CA GLY A 138 13.35 -2.79 0.85
C GLY A 138 13.90 -2.34 2.19
N LEU A 139 13.60 -1.10 2.60
CA LEU A 139 14.05 -0.52 3.87
C LEU A 139 13.07 -0.72 5.02
N GLY A 140 11.89 -1.32 4.79
CA GLY A 140 10.86 -1.48 5.84
C GLY A 140 10.18 -0.16 6.22
N LEU A 141 10.07 0.78 5.28
CA LEU A 141 9.47 2.10 5.53
C LEU A 141 8.04 2.23 5.00
N GLY A 142 7.64 1.43 4.00
CA GLY A 142 6.37 1.63 3.29
C GLY A 142 5.13 1.55 4.18
N LEU A 143 5.04 0.56 5.08
CA LEU A 143 3.90 0.46 6.01
C LEU A 143 3.93 1.53 7.09
N ALA A 144 5.11 1.91 7.58
CA ALA A 144 5.27 2.99 8.56
C ALA A 144 4.80 4.34 7.98
N ILE A 145 5.20 4.65 6.75
CA ILE A 145 4.72 5.85 6.04
C ILE A 145 3.21 5.75 5.83
N SER A 146 2.71 4.59 5.41
CA SER A 146 1.27 4.41 5.12
C SER A 146 0.40 4.53 6.37
N GLN A 147 0.92 4.20 7.56
CA GLN A 147 0.20 4.37 8.83
C GLN A 147 0.18 5.83 9.30
N ALA A 148 1.22 6.60 8.98
CA ALA A 148 1.40 7.97 9.45
C ALA A 148 0.71 9.02 8.57
N LEU A 149 0.24 8.64 7.38
CA LEU A 149 -0.56 9.44 6.46
C LEU A 149 -2.05 9.29 6.77
#